data_AF-A0A8S0YFW4-F1
#
_entry.id   AF-A0A8S0YFW4-F1
#
_cell.length_a   1.000
_cell.length_b   1.000
_cell.length_c   1.000
_cell.angle_alpha   90.00
_cell.angle_beta   90.00
_cell.angle_gamma   90.00
#
_symmetry.space_group_name_H-M   'P 1'
#
loop_
_entity.id
_entity.type
_entity.pdbx_description
1 polymer ?
#
loop_
_entity_poly.entity_id
_entity_poly.type
_entity_poly.pdbx_seq_one_letter_code
_entity_poly.pdbx_strand_id
1 'polypeptide(L)'
;MYRLLIADDETLERQAMRLVLRKSFKNLDIVEDAKTGSEAILFAKKYNPHIIIMDIKMPEKNGLEAQEEISKFLPNVKTIILTAYDDFNFAQNAIKLGVKDYILKPAKPSEVKDSINKILFLLKKRDKNFTTLNNNKIDSDKNIIHTAIDFINKNFNKNISLESAAEEVHLSPQYFSRYFKYNTGINFIDYLSKIRLKESKRLLTTTDKSIRNIALSVGYIDPAYFSKVFTKYEGLSPNKYRTFKKSIHVNSTYMNLDDVEEKASHVYKIENMVKQINEFTLTSPYNRISELNNIRIFDAPLIGVAQARDPLFLKLKDSTVVDPRHLTPKEWMPEAKSVISYFLPFSSAIRNLFKNKNSVSSLKWAYEKIENMSFVNTLCKFISKNIGEMGGISVIPSISPRFTVKNYKSNWSEKHIAFISGLGTLSLNKTLITKRGCAGRLGSIIVSIPYKATKRAYSGVYDYCNSCGSCIQICPHHVIGRYNKGNISCTNFLCQKCQLSMPCEYKIPLEARKKIAR
;
A
#
# COMPACT_ATOMS: atom_id res chain seq x y z
N MET A 1 1.64 -35.93 -25.53
CA MET A 1 1.36 -36.01 -24.07
C MET A 1 2.17 -34.93 -23.38
N TYR A 2 1.61 -34.16 -22.44
CA TYR A 2 2.35 -33.09 -21.76
C TYR A 2 2.95 -33.60 -20.45
N ARG A 3 4.27 -33.49 -20.32
CA ARG A 3 5.00 -33.82 -19.09
C ARG A 3 4.76 -32.80 -17.98
N LEU A 4 4.45 -33.28 -16.78
CA LEU A 4 4.20 -32.49 -15.56
C LEU A 4 5.12 -32.95 -14.43
N LEU A 5 5.82 -32.00 -13.79
CA LEU A 5 6.65 -32.21 -12.60
C LEU A 5 5.90 -31.67 -11.37
N ILE A 6 5.92 -32.41 -10.26
CA ILE A 6 5.38 -31.98 -8.95
C ILE A 6 6.57 -31.81 -8.00
N ALA A 7 6.65 -30.65 -7.34
CA ALA A 7 7.67 -30.33 -6.36
C ALA A 7 7.01 -29.87 -5.05
N ASP A 8 7.20 -30.62 -3.98
CA ASP A 8 6.68 -30.32 -2.65
C ASP A 8 7.53 -31.11 -1.65
N ASP A 9 7.87 -30.60 -0.47
CA ASP A 9 8.66 -31.36 0.50
C ASP A 9 7.81 -32.43 1.22
N GLU A 10 6.49 -32.24 1.29
CA GLU A 10 5.58 -33.17 1.93
C GLU A 10 5.18 -34.35 1.02
N THR A 11 5.54 -35.57 1.44
CA THR A 11 5.31 -36.79 0.63
C THR A 11 3.84 -37.10 0.41
N LEU A 12 2.99 -36.89 1.42
CA LEU A 12 1.55 -37.15 1.32
C LEU A 12 0.88 -36.19 0.34
N GLU A 13 1.29 -34.90 0.32
CA GLU A 13 0.73 -33.91 -0.60
C GLU A 13 1.06 -34.25 -2.07
N ARG A 14 2.30 -34.66 -2.36
CA ARG A 14 2.69 -35.12 -3.71
C ARG A 14 1.89 -36.33 -4.17
N GLN A 15 1.73 -37.34 -3.31
CA GLN A 15 0.96 -38.55 -3.62
C GLN A 15 -0.52 -38.23 -3.88
N ALA A 16 -1.14 -37.40 -3.04
CA ALA A 16 -2.52 -36.97 -3.21
C ALA A 16 -2.71 -36.20 -4.53
N MET A 17 -1.81 -35.25 -4.82
CA MET A 17 -1.85 -34.45 -6.04
C MET A 17 -1.68 -35.31 -7.30
N ARG A 18 -0.73 -36.24 -7.28
CA ARG A 18 -0.50 -37.20 -8.36
C ARG A 18 -1.75 -38.04 -8.63
N LEU A 19 -2.41 -38.52 -7.58
CA LEU A 19 -3.65 -39.30 -7.71
C LEU A 19 -4.79 -38.48 -8.32
N VAL A 20 -4.99 -37.24 -7.86
CA VAL A 20 -6.01 -36.32 -8.40
C VAL A 20 -5.76 -36.03 -9.89
N LEU A 21 -4.50 -35.76 -10.26
CA LEU A 21 -4.13 -35.42 -11.63
C LEU A 21 -4.24 -36.62 -12.57
N ARG A 22 -3.75 -37.81 -12.17
CA ARG A 22 -3.86 -39.05 -12.98
C ARG A 22 -5.32 -39.42 -13.23
N LYS A 23 -6.19 -39.31 -12.23
CA LYS A 23 -7.64 -39.58 -12.39
C LYS A 23 -8.32 -38.59 -13.34
N SER A 24 -7.84 -37.35 -13.40
CA SER A 24 -8.53 -36.26 -14.11
C SER A 24 -8.01 -36.02 -15.52
N PHE A 25 -6.76 -36.39 -15.83
CA PHE A 25 -6.09 -36.05 -17.08
C PHE A 25 -5.35 -37.23 -17.68
N LYS A 26 -5.87 -37.78 -18.79
CA LYS A 26 -5.22 -38.87 -19.55
C LYS A 26 -4.05 -38.41 -20.43
N ASN A 27 -3.96 -37.11 -20.72
CA ASN A 27 -2.97 -36.52 -21.62
C ASN A 27 -1.76 -35.91 -20.88
N LEU A 28 -1.68 -36.10 -19.56
CA LEU A 28 -0.56 -35.68 -18.72
C LEU A 28 0.32 -36.87 -18.38
N ASP A 29 1.61 -36.69 -18.61
CA ASP A 29 2.64 -37.60 -18.14
C ASP A 29 3.27 -37.01 -16.88
N ILE A 30 2.92 -37.54 -15.70
CA ILE A 30 3.50 -37.07 -14.44
C ILE A 30 4.84 -37.78 -14.27
N VAL A 31 5.93 -37.02 -14.37
CA VAL A 31 7.31 -37.54 -14.34
C VAL A 31 7.73 -37.90 -12.91
N GLU A 32 8.93 -37.52 -12.49
CA GLU A 32 9.40 -37.70 -11.12
C GLU A 32 8.82 -36.65 -10.15
N ASP A 33 8.79 -36.97 -8.86
CA ASP A 33 8.48 -36.00 -7.80
C ASP A 33 9.77 -35.38 -7.25
N ALA A 34 9.81 -34.06 -7.08
CA ALA A 34 10.88 -33.37 -6.36
C ALA A 34 10.47 -33.07 -4.91
N LYS A 35 11.42 -33.22 -3.98
CA LYS A 35 11.28 -32.93 -2.55
C LYS A 35 11.90 -31.58 -2.15
N THR A 36 12.81 -31.06 -2.96
CA THR A 36 13.50 -29.79 -2.72
C THR A 36 13.55 -28.94 -3.99
N GLY A 37 13.80 -27.63 -3.87
CA GLY A 37 14.01 -26.79 -5.04
C GLY A 37 15.22 -27.22 -5.89
N SER A 38 16.26 -27.78 -5.26
CA SER A 38 17.43 -28.36 -5.92
C SER A 38 17.05 -29.56 -6.81
N GLU A 39 16.24 -30.48 -6.27
CA GLU A 39 15.69 -31.60 -7.04
C GLU A 39 14.76 -31.13 -8.15
N ALA A 40 13.95 -30.10 -7.91
CA ALA A 40 13.05 -29.53 -8.92
C ALA A 40 13.83 -29.00 -10.13
N ILE A 41 14.96 -28.30 -9.91
CA ILE A 41 15.85 -27.85 -10.99
C ILE A 41 16.49 -29.03 -11.72
N LEU A 42 17.00 -30.02 -10.99
CA LEU A 42 17.64 -31.21 -11.56
C LEU A 42 16.66 -31.99 -12.45
N PHE A 43 15.45 -32.24 -11.96
CA PHE A 43 14.41 -32.96 -12.68
C PHE A 43 13.82 -32.13 -13.82
N ALA A 44 13.74 -30.80 -13.69
CA ALA A 44 13.38 -29.94 -14.80
C ALA A 44 14.38 -30.07 -15.97
N LYS A 45 15.69 -30.11 -15.69
CA LYS A 45 16.72 -30.36 -16.72
C LYS A 45 16.59 -31.75 -17.35
N LYS A 46 16.39 -32.79 -16.53
CA LYS A 46 16.34 -34.18 -16.98
C LYS A 46 15.08 -34.50 -17.80
N TYR A 47 13.91 -34.08 -17.34
CA TYR A 47 12.63 -34.49 -17.90
C TYR A 47 11.97 -33.43 -18.78
N ASN A 48 12.53 -32.22 -18.85
CA ASN A 48 12.05 -31.10 -19.67
C ASN A 48 10.50 -30.96 -19.61
N PRO A 49 9.93 -30.72 -18.42
CA PRO A 49 8.48 -30.68 -18.23
C PRO A 49 7.85 -29.48 -18.93
N HIS A 50 6.60 -29.65 -19.37
CA HIS A 50 5.81 -28.54 -19.92
C HIS A 50 5.11 -27.76 -18.81
N ILE A 51 4.79 -28.45 -17.71
CA ILE A 51 4.07 -27.92 -16.55
C ILE A 51 4.84 -28.28 -15.28
N ILE A 52 4.95 -27.34 -14.35
CA ILE A 52 5.49 -27.58 -13.01
C ILE A 52 4.44 -27.14 -12.00
N ILE A 53 4.13 -27.98 -11.02
CA ILE A 53 3.43 -27.56 -9.80
C ILE A 53 4.47 -27.58 -8.69
N MET A 54 4.62 -26.47 -7.97
CA MET A 54 5.72 -26.31 -7.02
C MET A 54 5.29 -25.58 -5.77
N ASP A 55 5.58 -26.16 -4.60
CA ASP A 55 5.47 -25.46 -3.33
C ASP A 55 6.51 -24.37 -3.18
N ILE A 56 6.16 -23.29 -2.49
CA ILE A 56 7.10 -22.21 -2.19
C ILE A 56 8.09 -22.64 -1.11
N LYS A 57 7.64 -23.28 -0.04
CA LYS A 57 8.44 -23.53 1.15
C LYS A 57 9.04 -24.93 1.15
N MET A 58 10.02 -25.13 0.28
CA MET A 58 10.83 -26.34 0.28
C MET A 58 12.22 -26.12 0.93
N PRO A 59 12.83 -27.16 1.53
CA PRO A 59 14.19 -27.10 2.08
C PRO A 59 15.26 -26.74 1.05
N GLU A 60 16.38 -26.20 1.54
CA GLU A 60 17.58 -25.76 0.80
C GLU A 60 17.35 -24.59 -0.15
N LYS A 61 16.43 -24.76 -1.10
CA LYS A 61 16.07 -23.80 -2.12
C LYS A 61 14.56 -23.75 -2.24
N ASN A 62 14.01 -22.55 -2.08
CA ASN A 62 12.57 -22.35 -2.10
C ASN A 62 12.02 -22.42 -3.54
N GLY A 63 10.71 -22.60 -3.70
CA GLY A 63 10.09 -22.77 -5.01
C GLY A 63 10.26 -21.57 -5.95
N LEU A 64 10.35 -20.35 -5.43
CA LEU A 64 10.56 -19.16 -6.27
C LEU A 64 12.00 -19.07 -6.78
N GLU A 65 12.97 -19.39 -5.95
CA GLU A 65 14.38 -19.48 -6.34
C GLU A 65 14.59 -20.59 -7.38
N ALA A 66 13.94 -21.74 -7.18
CA ALA A 66 13.94 -22.82 -8.16
C ALA A 66 13.29 -22.38 -9.48
N GLN A 67 12.14 -21.69 -9.44
CA GLN A 67 11.47 -21.17 -10.63
C GLN A 67 12.34 -20.18 -11.41
N GLU A 68 13.02 -19.27 -10.70
CA GLU A 68 13.91 -18.31 -11.33
C GLU A 68 15.01 -19.01 -12.12
N GLU A 69 15.64 -20.04 -11.55
CA GLU A 69 16.67 -20.81 -12.26
C GLU A 69 16.11 -21.65 -13.40
N ILE A 70 14.98 -22.33 -13.19
CA ILE A 70 14.33 -23.14 -14.23
C ILE A 70 13.96 -22.27 -15.42
N SER A 71 13.46 -21.05 -15.19
CA SER A 71 13.06 -20.13 -16.25
C SER A 71 14.20 -19.75 -17.21
N LYS A 72 15.46 -19.81 -16.74
CA LYS A 72 16.66 -19.49 -17.54
C LYS A 72 16.90 -20.51 -18.66
N PHE A 73 16.57 -21.79 -18.44
CA PHE A 73 16.79 -22.86 -19.42
C PHE A 73 15.49 -23.47 -19.97
N LEU A 74 14.35 -23.31 -19.28
CA LEU A 74 13.01 -23.66 -19.78
C LEU A 74 12.08 -22.43 -19.82
N PRO A 75 12.34 -21.44 -20.69
CA PRO A 75 11.55 -20.19 -20.72
C PRO A 75 10.07 -20.39 -21.08
N ASN A 76 9.73 -21.57 -21.63
CA ASN A 76 8.38 -21.89 -22.06
C ASN A 76 7.59 -22.71 -21.05
N VAL A 77 8.21 -23.19 -19.97
CA VAL A 77 7.52 -23.96 -18.93
C VAL A 77 6.37 -23.15 -18.32
N LYS A 78 5.35 -23.85 -17.83
CA LYS A 78 4.17 -23.25 -17.21
C LYS A 78 4.13 -23.70 -15.75
N THR A 79 4.47 -22.79 -14.86
CA THR A 79 4.57 -23.09 -13.42
C THR A 79 3.33 -22.64 -12.67
N ILE A 80 2.80 -23.50 -11.81
CA ILE A 80 1.80 -23.20 -10.79
C ILE A 80 2.51 -23.24 -9.44
N ILE A 81 2.31 -22.22 -8.64
CA ILE A 81 2.90 -22.14 -7.30
C ILE A 81 1.86 -22.51 -6.24
N LEU A 82 2.25 -23.32 -5.25
CA LEU A 82 1.46 -23.68 -4.07
C LEU A 82 2.03 -22.98 -2.83
N THR A 83 1.20 -22.60 -1.88
CA THR A 83 1.66 -21.84 -0.70
C THR A 83 0.78 -22.00 0.52
N ALA A 84 1.35 -21.98 1.72
CA ALA A 84 0.58 -21.71 2.93
C ALA A 84 0.15 -20.22 2.99
N TYR A 85 -0.84 -19.88 3.81
CA TYR A 85 -1.48 -18.56 3.92
C TYR A 85 -0.58 -17.31 3.74
N ASP A 86 -1.11 -16.34 2.98
CA ASP A 86 -0.93 -14.87 2.99
C ASP A 86 0.48 -14.23 3.08
N ASP A 87 1.52 -14.85 2.52
CA ASP A 87 2.75 -14.08 2.24
C ASP A 87 2.63 -13.29 0.92
N PHE A 88 2.19 -12.05 1.05
CA PHE A 88 2.08 -11.10 -0.06
C PHE A 88 3.39 -10.93 -0.85
N ASN A 89 4.55 -11.11 -0.22
CA ASN A 89 5.86 -10.99 -0.91
C ASN A 89 6.10 -12.17 -1.85
N PHE A 90 5.69 -13.37 -1.45
CA PHE A 90 5.82 -14.56 -2.29
C PHE A 90 4.88 -14.49 -3.50
N ALA A 91 3.64 -14.05 -3.31
CA ALA A 91 2.71 -13.83 -4.42
C ALA A 91 3.25 -12.77 -5.40
N GLN A 92 3.82 -11.66 -4.89
CA GLN A 92 4.41 -10.61 -5.71
C GLN A 92 5.62 -11.11 -6.52
N ASN A 93 6.49 -11.93 -5.92
CA ASN A 93 7.67 -12.48 -6.59
C ASN A 93 7.30 -13.57 -7.60
N ALA A 94 6.32 -14.41 -7.30
CA ALA A 94 5.79 -15.41 -8.23
C ALA A 94 5.27 -14.77 -9.53
N ILE A 95 4.53 -13.66 -9.41
CA ILE A 95 4.03 -12.90 -10.56
C ILE A 95 5.18 -12.33 -11.39
N LYS A 96 6.21 -11.75 -10.76
CA LYS A 96 7.40 -11.24 -11.48
C LYS A 96 8.12 -12.33 -12.28
N LEU A 97 8.14 -13.56 -11.77
CA LEU A 97 8.74 -14.72 -12.43
C LEU A 97 7.84 -15.35 -13.51
N GLY A 98 6.67 -14.75 -13.80
CA GLY A 98 5.80 -15.15 -14.90
C GLY A 98 5.06 -16.48 -14.70
N VAL A 99 4.90 -16.92 -13.44
CA VAL A 99 4.11 -18.11 -13.09
C VAL A 99 2.67 -17.96 -13.59
N LYS A 100 2.02 -19.07 -13.94
CA LYS A 100 0.71 -19.06 -14.62
C LYS A 100 -0.47 -19.08 -13.69
N ASP A 101 -0.30 -19.67 -12.52
CA ASP A 101 -1.32 -19.63 -11.49
C ASP A 101 -0.66 -19.77 -10.10
N TYR A 102 -1.41 -19.41 -9.07
CA TYR A 102 -0.97 -19.44 -7.68
C TYR A 102 -2.13 -19.95 -6.82
N ILE A 103 -1.92 -21.05 -6.09
CA ILE A 103 -2.98 -21.76 -5.35
C ILE A 103 -2.62 -21.80 -3.86
N LEU A 104 -3.59 -21.46 -3.01
CA LEU A 104 -3.45 -21.51 -1.56
C LEU A 104 -3.61 -22.95 -1.05
N LYS A 105 -2.74 -23.37 -0.15
CA LYS A 105 -2.86 -24.61 0.62
C LYS A 105 -3.83 -24.40 1.79
N PRO A 106 -4.75 -25.35 2.07
CA PRO A 106 -4.90 -26.63 1.39
C PRO A 106 -5.53 -26.48 -0.01
N ALA A 107 -4.85 -26.99 -1.04
CA ALA A 107 -5.28 -26.83 -2.42
C ALA A 107 -6.48 -27.75 -2.72
N LYS A 108 -7.61 -27.16 -3.14
CA LYS A 108 -8.79 -27.97 -3.49
C LYS A 108 -8.55 -28.67 -4.84
N PRO A 109 -8.95 -29.95 -4.99
CA PRO A 109 -8.80 -30.68 -6.25
C PRO A 109 -9.39 -29.96 -7.47
N SER A 110 -10.49 -29.22 -7.31
CA SER A 110 -11.10 -28.42 -8.39
C SER A 110 -10.20 -27.27 -8.86
N GLU A 111 -9.56 -26.55 -7.94
CA GLU A 111 -8.72 -25.39 -8.23
C GLU A 111 -7.45 -25.80 -9.00
N VAL A 112 -6.86 -26.93 -8.61
CA VAL A 112 -5.72 -27.52 -9.33
C VAL A 112 -6.13 -27.95 -10.74
N LYS A 113 -7.28 -28.61 -10.89
CA LYS A 113 -7.80 -29.03 -12.21
C LYS A 113 -8.06 -27.84 -13.14
N ASP A 114 -8.69 -26.78 -12.64
CA ASP A 114 -8.99 -25.59 -13.43
C ASP A 114 -7.70 -24.91 -13.92
N SER A 115 -6.71 -24.79 -13.04
CA SER A 115 -5.40 -24.20 -13.36
C SER A 115 -4.68 -25.02 -14.44
N ILE A 116 -4.71 -26.34 -14.33
CA ILE A 116 -4.13 -27.26 -15.32
C ILE A 116 -4.88 -27.18 -16.66
N ASN A 117 -6.21 -27.12 -16.66
CA ASN A 117 -7.00 -26.96 -17.89
C ASN A 117 -6.66 -25.67 -18.65
N LYS A 118 -6.51 -24.55 -17.95
CA LYS A 118 -6.07 -23.28 -18.55
C LYS A 118 -4.70 -23.44 -19.21
N ILE A 119 -3.75 -24.08 -18.52
CA ILE A 119 -2.40 -24.30 -19.06
C ILE A 119 -2.43 -25.21 -20.28
N LEU A 120 -3.17 -26.32 -20.23
CA LEU A 120 -3.33 -27.24 -21.35
C LEU A 120 -3.95 -26.55 -22.58
N PHE A 121 -4.92 -25.67 -22.39
CA PHE A 121 -5.48 -24.87 -23.47
C PHE A 121 -4.43 -23.95 -24.10
N LEU A 122 -3.61 -23.28 -23.28
CA LEU A 122 -2.52 -22.42 -23.76
C LEU A 122 -1.44 -23.20 -24.53
N LEU A 123 -1.10 -24.41 -24.07
CA LEU A 123 -0.15 -25.28 -24.75
C LEU A 123 -0.69 -25.75 -26.11
N LYS A 124 -1.96 -26.20 -26.17
CA LYS A 124 -2.62 -26.57 -27.42
C LYS A 124 -2.71 -25.41 -28.44
N LYS A 125 -2.99 -24.19 -27.97
CA LYS A 125 -3.05 -22.99 -28.82
C LYS A 125 -1.66 -22.63 -29.37
N ARG A 126 -0.61 -22.85 -28.59
CA ARG A 126 0.78 -22.65 -29.04
C ARG A 126 1.17 -23.66 -30.12
N ASP A 127 0.79 -24.92 -29.95
CA ASP A 127 1.10 -25.98 -30.91
C ASP A 127 0.42 -25.72 -32.27
N LYS A 128 -0.77 -25.08 -32.29
CA LYS A 128 -1.47 -24.67 -33.51
C LYS A 128 -0.88 -23.43 -34.22
N ASN A 129 -0.18 -22.56 -33.50
CA ASN A 129 0.34 -21.28 -34.03
C ASN A 129 1.83 -21.36 -34.41
N PHE A 130 2.41 -22.56 -34.51
CA PHE A 130 3.85 -22.74 -34.75
C PHE A 130 4.29 -22.52 -36.22
N THR A 131 3.37 -22.12 -37.12
CA THR A 131 3.67 -21.74 -38.52
C THR A 131 3.98 -20.26 -38.74
N THR A 132 4.12 -19.42 -37.72
CA THR A 132 4.64 -18.05 -37.93
C THR A 132 5.49 -17.60 -36.75
N LEU A 133 6.74 -17.26 -37.06
CA LEU A 133 7.84 -17.03 -36.11
C LEU A 133 7.66 -15.81 -35.20
N ASN A 134 8.23 -15.99 -33.99
CA ASN A 134 8.77 -15.07 -32.99
C ASN A 134 8.85 -13.56 -33.30
N ASN A 135 8.23 -12.74 -32.45
CA ASN A 135 8.85 -11.99 -31.33
C ASN A 135 7.78 -11.08 -30.69
N ASN A 136 7.99 -10.63 -29.44
CA ASN A 136 7.18 -9.67 -28.66
C ASN A 136 6.11 -10.28 -27.73
N LYS A 137 6.52 -10.73 -26.53
CA LYS A 137 5.61 -11.09 -25.41
C LYS A 137 5.65 -10.12 -24.23
N ILE A 138 6.50 -9.10 -24.27
CA ILE A 138 6.58 -8.07 -23.22
C ILE A 138 5.57 -6.92 -23.49
N ASP A 139 5.07 -6.79 -24.73
CA ASP A 139 4.07 -5.78 -25.11
C ASP A 139 2.61 -6.18 -24.86
N SER A 140 2.26 -7.48 -24.80
CA SER A 140 0.86 -7.90 -24.79
C SER A 140 0.09 -7.50 -23.53
N ASP A 141 0.73 -7.52 -22.36
CA ASP A 141 0.03 -7.33 -21.08
C ASP A 141 -0.20 -5.84 -20.76
N LYS A 142 0.70 -4.95 -21.19
CA LYS A 142 0.41 -3.51 -21.17
C LYS A 142 -0.68 -3.17 -22.19
N ASN A 143 -0.64 -3.79 -23.36
CA ASN A 143 -1.60 -3.51 -24.43
C ASN A 143 -3.03 -3.92 -24.04
N ILE A 144 -3.23 -5.05 -23.35
CA ILE A 144 -4.56 -5.49 -22.90
C ILE A 144 -5.22 -4.49 -21.94
N ILE A 145 -4.53 -4.05 -20.88
CA ILE A 145 -5.15 -3.10 -19.93
C ILE A 145 -5.31 -1.71 -20.55
N HIS A 146 -4.37 -1.27 -21.39
CA HIS A 146 -4.50 0.01 -22.11
C HIS A 146 -5.68 -0.02 -23.06
N THR A 147 -5.86 -1.09 -23.84
CA THR A 147 -7.01 -1.29 -24.73
C THR A 147 -8.33 -1.30 -23.94
N ALA A 148 -8.38 -1.96 -22.78
CA ALA A 148 -9.56 -1.93 -21.91
C ALA A 148 -9.89 -0.51 -21.42
N ILE A 149 -8.88 0.24 -20.98
CA ILE A 149 -9.06 1.63 -20.50
C ILE A 149 -9.49 2.55 -21.66
N ASP A 150 -8.89 2.39 -22.84
CA ASP A 150 -9.22 3.16 -24.03
C ASP A 150 -10.63 2.88 -24.51
N PHE A 151 -11.06 1.62 -24.49
CA PHE A 151 -12.44 1.24 -24.76
C PHE A 151 -13.42 1.93 -23.80
N ILE A 152 -13.13 1.92 -22.50
CA ILE A 152 -13.95 2.61 -21.49
C ILE A 152 -13.99 4.11 -21.77
N ASN A 153 -12.85 4.75 -22.03
CA ASN A 153 -12.78 6.20 -22.28
C ASN A 153 -13.48 6.61 -23.58
N LYS A 154 -13.50 5.76 -24.62
CA LYS A 154 -14.21 6.02 -25.87
C LYS A 154 -15.72 5.77 -25.78
N ASN A 155 -16.15 4.91 -24.86
CA ASN A 155 -17.53 4.42 -24.80
C ASN A 155 -18.23 4.69 -23.45
N PHE A 156 -17.66 5.47 -22.53
CA PHE A 156 -18.26 5.71 -21.21
C PHE A 156 -19.68 6.30 -21.29
N ASN A 157 -19.97 7.06 -22.33
CA ASN A 157 -21.27 7.67 -22.60
C ASN A 157 -22.33 6.70 -23.15
N LYS A 158 -21.96 5.45 -23.42
CA LYS A 158 -22.86 4.38 -23.88
C LYS A 158 -23.15 3.40 -22.73
N ASN A 159 -24.13 2.52 -22.92
CA ASN A 159 -24.42 1.44 -21.99
C ASN A 159 -23.42 0.28 -22.13
N ILE A 160 -22.20 0.45 -21.62
CA ILE A 160 -21.17 -0.60 -21.60
C ILE A 160 -21.23 -1.43 -20.32
N SER A 161 -20.98 -2.73 -20.44
CA SER A 161 -20.95 -3.68 -19.33
C SER A 161 -19.57 -4.30 -19.16
N LEU A 162 -19.41 -5.12 -18.11
CA LEU A 162 -18.15 -5.82 -17.86
C LEU A 162 -17.87 -6.86 -18.96
N GLU A 163 -18.93 -7.49 -19.46
CA GLU A 163 -18.90 -8.46 -20.54
C GLU A 163 -18.41 -7.83 -21.85
N SER A 164 -18.96 -6.66 -22.22
CA SER A 164 -18.53 -5.97 -23.45
C SER A 164 -17.09 -5.48 -23.36
N ALA A 165 -16.63 -5.06 -22.18
CA ALA A 165 -15.23 -4.70 -21.98
C ALA A 165 -14.28 -5.90 -21.98
N ALA A 166 -14.74 -7.07 -21.51
CA ALA A 166 -13.97 -8.30 -21.55
C ALA A 166 -13.84 -8.86 -22.98
N GLU A 167 -14.91 -8.76 -23.77
CA GLU A 167 -14.94 -9.16 -25.18
C GLU A 167 -13.96 -8.35 -26.04
N GLU A 168 -13.91 -7.03 -25.84
CA GLU A 168 -12.98 -6.11 -26.52
C GLU A 168 -11.52 -6.52 -26.35
N VAL A 169 -11.16 -7.07 -25.19
CA VAL A 169 -9.80 -7.53 -24.89
C VAL A 169 -9.63 -9.05 -25.00
N HIS A 170 -10.63 -9.74 -25.54
CA HIS A 170 -10.67 -11.18 -25.75
C HIS A 170 -10.41 -12.01 -24.48
N LEU A 171 -10.94 -11.57 -23.34
CA LEU A 171 -10.86 -12.24 -22.04
C LEU A 171 -12.24 -12.73 -21.59
N SER A 172 -12.27 -13.75 -20.73
CA SER A 172 -13.52 -14.10 -20.04
C SER A 172 -13.90 -13.02 -19.03
N PRO A 173 -15.20 -12.74 -18.80
CA PRO A 173 -15.65 -11.73 -17.85
C PRO A 173 -15.06 -11.90 -16.44
N GLN A 174 -14.99 -13.13 -15.94
CA GLN A 174 -14.47 -13.42 -14.60
C GLN A 174 -12.96 -13.13 -14.50
N TYR A 175 -12.21 -13.45 -15.56
CA TYR A 175 -10.78 -13.16 -15.62
C TYR A 175 -10.54 -11.66 -15.78
N PHE A 176 -11.27 -11.00 -16.69
CA PHE A 176 -11.23 -9.55 -16.89
C PHE A 176 -11.55 -8.79 -15.61
N SER A 177 -12.57 -9.18 -14.84
CA SER A 177 -12.92 -8.53 -13.57
C SER A 177 -11.76 -8.53 -12.57
N ARG A 178 -11.09 -9.68 -12.40
CA ARG A 178 -9.93 -9.83 -11.52
C ARG A 178 -8.71 -9.09 -12.08
N TYR A 179 -8.45 -9.24 -13.37
CA TYR A 179 -7.33 -8.62 -14.09
C TYR A 179 -7.43 -7.09 -14.08
N PHE A 180 -8.61 -6.54 -14.37
CA PHE A 180 -8.87 -5.10 -14.36
C PHE A 180 -8.72 -4.52 -12.95
N LYS A 181 -9.24 -5.21 -11.91
CA LYS A 181 -9.05 -4.80 -10.52
C LYS A 181 -7.59 -4.86 -10.07
N TYR A 182 -6.85 -5.87 -10.51
CA TYR A 182 -5.43 -5.99 -10.24
C TYR A 182 -4.63 -4.82 -10.84
N ASN A 183 -4.87 -4.50 -12.12
CA ASN A 183 -4.10 -3.47 -12.82
C ASN A 183 -4.52 -2.03 -12.46
N THR A 184 -5.81 -1.79 -12.18
CA THR A 184 -6.31 -0.42 -11.88
C THR A 184 -6.50 -0.15 -10.37
N GLY A 185 -6.40 -1.19 -9.54
CA GLY A 185 -6.66 -1.12 -8.10
C GLY A 185 -8.15 -1.05 -7.72
N ILE A 186 -9.06 -0.92 -8.69
CA ILE A 186 -10.51 -0.81 -8.48
C ILE A 186 -11.28 -1.67 -9.49
N ASN A 187 -12.51 -2.09 -9.18
CA ASN A 187 -13.28 -2.89 -10.14
C ASN A 187 -13.73 -2.04 -11.34
N PHE A 188 -14.13 -2.72 -12.42
CA PHE A 188 -14.60 -2.10 -13.67
C PHE A 188 -15.76 -1.10 -13.46
N ILE A 189 -16.75 -1.46 -12.65
CA ILE A 189 -17.95 -0.63 -12.43
C ILE A 189 -17.59 0.68 -11.71
N ASP A 190 -16.73 0.61 -10.70
CA ASP A 190 -16.24 1.78 -9.97
C ASP A 190 -15.36 2.67 -10.86
N TYR A 191 -14.54 2.07 -11.72
CA TYR A 191 -13.73 2.80 -12.69
C TYR A 191 -14.59 3.55 -13.71
N LEU A 192 -15.56 2.85 -14.32
CA LEU A 192 -16.52 3.46 -15.26
C LEU A 192 -17.31 4.59 -14.59
N SER A 193 -17.78 4.36 -13.35
CA SER A 193 -18.48 5.39 -12.58
C SER A 193 -17.61 6.63 -12.37
N LYS A 194 -16.32 6.47 -12.03
CA LYS A 194 -15.40 7.61 -11.87
C LYS A 194 -15.25 8.44 -13.16
N ILE A 195 -15.12 7.79 -14.32
CA ILE A 195 -15.02 8.48 -15.61
C ILE A 195 -16.31 9.25 -15.92
N ARG A 196 -17.47 8.59 -15.77
CA ARG A 196 -18.78 9.24 -16.01
C ARG A 196 -19.02 10.41 -15.07
N LEU A 197 -18.64 10.29 -13.79
CA LEU A 197 -18.77 11.35 -12.79
C LEU A 197 -17.83 12.53 -13.08
N LYS A 198 -16.60 12.26 -13.54
CA LYS A 198 -15.66 13.32 -13.98
C LYS A 198 -16.29 14.20 -15.06
N GLU A 199 -16.87 13.58 -16.09
CA GLU A 199 -17.52 14.33 -17.18
C GLU A 199 -18.83 14.99 -16.73
N SER A 200 -19.59 14.31 -15.87
CA SER A 200 -20.81 14.88 -15.27
C SER A 200 -20.51 16.16 -14.51
N LYS A 201 -19.43 16.20 -13.71
CA LYS A 201 -19.00 17.39 -12.98
C LYS A 201 -18.68 18.55 -13.91
N ARG A 202 -17.97 18.28 -15.02
CA ARG A 202 -17.68 19.28 -16.04
C ARG A 202 -18.98 19.87 -16.59
N LEU A 203 -19.90 19.02 -17.08
CA LEU A 203 -21.19 19.45 -17.63
C LEU A 203 -22.07 20.20 -16.62
N LEU A 204 -22.03 19.82 -15.33
CA LEU A 204 -22.75 20.53 -14.27
C LEU A 204 -22.26 21.96 -14.06
N THR A 205 -20.98 22.21 -14.31
CA THR A 205 -20.33 23.52 -14.11
C THR A 205 -20.26 24.39 -15.35
N THR A 206 -20.14 23.78 -16.54
CA THR A 206 -19.95 24.51 -17.80
C THR A 206 -21.21 24.65 -18.63
N THR A 207 -22.32 24.03 -18.23
CA THR A 207 -23.59 24.06 -18.97
C THR A 207 -24.79 24.15 -18.04
N ASP A 208 -25.91 24.63 -18.58
CA ASP A 208 -27.20 24.67 -17.89
C ASP A 208 -28.11 23.47 -18.20
N LYS A 209 -27.57 22.40 -18.79
CA LYS A 209 -28.33 21.19 -19.11
C LYS A 209 -29.02 20.62 -17.86
N SER A 210 -30.21 20.07 -17.98
CA SER A 210 -30.89 19.42 -16.86
C SER A 210 -30.09 18.21 -16.33
N ILE A 211 -30.23 17.87 -15.05
CA ILE A 211 -29.56 16.71 -14.44
C ILE A 211 -29.91 15.42 -15.20
N ARG A 212 -31.16 15.31 -15.66
CA ARG A 212 -31.62 14.21 -16.52
C ARG A 212 -30.81 14.11 -17.81
N ASN A 213 -30.63 15.23 -18.52
CA ASN A 213 -29.89 15.24 -19.78
C ASN A 213 -28.40 14.96 -19.56
N ILE A 214 -27.82 15.43 -18.45
CA ILE A 214 -26.45 15.13 -18.08
C ILE A 214 -26.28 13.63 -17.83
N ALA A 215 -27.15 13.03 -17.00
CA ALA A 215 -27.12 11.60 -16.70
C ALA A 215 -27.15 10.74 -17.98
N LEU A 216 -28.07 11.04 -18.90
CA LEU A 216 -28.19 10.35 -20.17
C LEU A 216 -26.94 10.54 -21.04
N SER A 217 -26.41 11.77 -21.10
CA SER A 217 -25.23 12.09 -21.92
C SER A 217 -23.93 11.45 -21.45
N VAL A 218 -23.83 11.08 -20.17
CA VAL A 218 -22.68 10.37 -19.60
C VAL A 218 -22.92 8.86 -19.47
N GLY A 219 -24.00 8.32 -20.06
CA GLY A 219 -24.23 6.88 -20.17
C GLY A 219 -25.00 6.23 -19.03
N TYR A 220 -25.70 6.99 -18.18
CA TYR A 220 -26.67 6.43 -17.23
C TYR A 220 -28.06 6.38 -17.83
N ILE A 221 -28.69 5.21 -17.83
CA ILE A 221 -30.07 5.02 -18.30
C ILE A 221 -31.07 5.63 -17.30
N ASP A 222 -30.82 5.45 -16.00
CA ASP A 222 -31.66 5.97 -14.92
C ASP A 222 -31.03 7.22 -14.25
N PRO A 223 -31.62 8.41 -14.43
CA PRO A 223 -31.19 9.64 -13.75
C PRO A 223 -31.26 9.58 -12.22
N ALA A 224 -32.16 8.79 -11.64
CA ALA A 224 -32.28 8.63 -10.20
C ALA A 224 -31.10 7.81 -9.65
N TYR A 225 -30.76 6.69 -10.31
CA TYR A 225 -29.54 5.94 -10.02
C TYR A 225 -28.28 6.80 -10.18
N PHE A 226 -28.17 7.58 -11.26
CA PHE A 226 -27.08 8.55 -11.43
C PHE A 226 -26.96 9.49 -10.24
N SER A 227 -28.07 10.07 -9.78
CA SER A 227 -28.05 11.01 -8.65
C SER A 227 -27.60 10.33 -7.34
N LYS A 228 -28.00 9.07 -7.11
CA LYS A 228 -27.52 8.26 -5.97
C LYS A 228 -26.03 7.97 -6.07
N VAL A 229 -25.54 7.56 -7.24
CA VAL A 229 -24.11 7.29 -7.48
C VAL A 229 -23.29 8.57 -7.34
N PHE A 230 -23.74 9.68 -7.92
CA PHE A 230 -23.08 10.98 -7.81
C PHE A 230 -23.00 11.42 -6.34
N THR A 231 -24.09 11.31 -5.59
CA THR A 231 -24.10 11.66 -4.15
C THR A 231 -23.19 10.74 -3.33
N LYS A 232 -23.16 9.43 -3.63
CA LYS A 232 -22.27 8.47 -2.97
C LYS A 232 -20.79 8.84 -3.14
N TYR A 233 -20.40 9.31 -4.32
CA TYR A 233 -19.01 9.62 -4.66
C TYR A 233 -18.58 11.06 -4.32
N GLU A 234 -19.47 12.04 -4.49
CA GLU A 234 -19.16 13.47 -4.33
C GLU A 234 -19.72 14.06 -3.02
N GLY A 235 -20.52 13.29 -2.26
CA GLY A 235 -21.15 13.74 -1.01
C GLY A 235 -22.30 14.75 -1.17
N LEU A 236 -22.48 15.32 -2.36
CA LEU A 236 -23.54 16.26 -2.71
C LEU A 236 -24.40 15.73 -3.85
N SER A 237 -25.68 16.11 -3.87
CA SER A 237 -26.50 15.84 -5.05
C SER A 237 -26.04 16.67 -6.26
N PRO A 238 -26.26 16.22 -7.50
CA PRO A 238 -25.86 16.97 -8.70
C PRO A 238 -26.34 18.43 -8.73
N ASN A 239 -27.57 18.69 -8.27
CA ASN A 239 -28.12 20.05 -8.15
C ASN A 239 -27.35 20.88 -7.11
N LYS A 240 -27.10 20.33 -5.91
CA LYS A 240 -26.33 21.02 -4.87
C LYS A 240 -24.90 21.31 -5.34
N TYR A 241 -24.28 20.35 -6.02
CA TYR A 241 -22.94 20.49 -6.60
C TYR A 241 -22.87 21.65 -7.61
N ARG A 242 -23.86 21.77 -8.51
CA ARG A 242 -23.95 22.87 -9.48
C ARG A 242 -24.05 24.23 -8.78
N THR A 243 -24.98 24.38 -7.84
CA THR A 243 -25.19 25.65 -7.12
C THR A 243 -23.93 26.06 -6.36
N PHE A 244 -23.29 25.11 -5.69
CA PHE A 244 -22.04 25.33 -4.95
C PHE A 244 -20.88 25.81 -5.85
N LYS A 245 -20.74 25.26 -7.06
CA LYS A 245 -19.67 25.68 -7.98
C LYS A 245 -19.95 27.02 -8.65
N LYS A 246 -21.23 27.35 -8.93
CA LYS A 246 -21.60 28.67 -9.45
C LYS A 246 -21.37 29.79 -8.42
N SER A 247 -21.65 29.56 -7.14
CA SER A 247 -21.37 30.56 -6.09
C SER A 247 -19.88 30.84 -5.89
N ILE A 248 -19.00 29.87 -6.18
CA ILE A 248 -17.54 30.06 -6.15
C ILE A 248 -17.04 30.93 -7.32
N HIS A 249 -17.69 30.87 -8.49
CA HIS A 249 -17.27 31.65 -9.66
C HIS A 249 -17.65 33.14 -9.57
N VAL A 250 -18.73 33.47 -8.86
CA VAL A 250 -19.16 34.88 -8.65
C VAL A 250 -18.23 35.62 -7.67
N ASN A 251 -17.58 34.92 -6.75
CA ASN A 251 -16.71 35.53 -5.73
C ASN A 251 -15.24 35.72 -6.17
N SER A 252 -14.88 35.47 -7.44
CA SER A 252 -13.47 35.54 -7.88
C SER A 252 -13.00 36.92 -8.39
N THR A 253 -13.81 37.98 -8.31
CA THR A 253 -13.42 39.27 -8.94
C THR A 253 -12.77 40.29 -7.98
N TYR A 254 -12.95 40.24 -6.66
CA TYR A 254 -12.18 41.10 -5.75
C TYR A 254 -12.11 40.47 -4.35
N MET A 255 -10.91 40.08 -3.89
CA MET A 255 -10.49 40.08 -2.47
C MET A 255 -9.08 39.46 -2.27
N ASN A 256 -8.30 40.06 -1.37
CA ASN A 256 -6.97 39.59 -0.93
C ASN A 256 -7.01 38.15 -0.38
N LEU A 257 -6.15 37.27 -0.90
CA LEU A 257 -6.08 35.84 -0.58
C LEU A 257 -5.61 35.55 0.87
N ASP A 258 -4.76 36.39 1.44
CA ASP A 258 -4.22 36.17 2.80
C ASP A 258 -5.28 36.43 3.90
N ASP A 259 -6.15 37.43 3.72
CA ASP A 259 -7.24 37.75 4.67
C ASP A 259 -8.35 36.68 4.68
N VAL A 260 -8.56 36.01 3.54
CA VAL A 260 -9.55 34.94 3.41
C VAL A 260 -9.07 33.65 4.05
N GLU A 261 -7.77 33.32 3.97
CA GLU A 261 -7.21 32.12 4.62
C GLU A 261 -7.15 32.26 6.14
N GLU A 262 -6.86 33.45 6.67
CA GLU A 262 -6.85 33.69 8.12
C GLU A 262 -8.26 33.65 8.72
N LYS A 263 -9.26 34.20 8.01
CA LYS A 263 -10.69 34.08 8.38
C LYS A 263 -11.22 32.66 8.24
N ALA A 264 -10.84 31.92 7.20
CA ALA A 264 -11.26 30.52 7.03
C ALA A 264 -10.63 29.57 8.07
N SER A 265 -9.40 29.84 8.53
CA SER A 265 -8.75 29.06 9.58
C SER A 265 -9.45 29.15 10.95
N HIS A 266 -10.14 30.27 11.22
CA HIS A 266 -10.94 30.46 12.44
C HIS A 266 -12.25 29.65 12.43
N VAL A 267 -12.79 29.34 11.23
CA VAL A 267 -14.02 28.56 11.06
C VAL A 267 -13.77 27.07 11.33
N TYR A 268 -12.60 26.55 10.96
CA TYR A 268 -12.24 25.13 11.09
C TYR A 268 -11.30 24.88 12.27
N LYS A 269 -11.89 24.67 13.45
CA LYS A 269 -11.18 24.27 14.66
C LYS A 269 -10.69 22.82 14.58
N ILE A 270 -9.36 22.63 14.51
CA ILE A 270 -8.71 21.30 14.51
C ILE A 270 -9.08 20.51 15.78
N GLU A 271 -9.43 21.18 16.87
CA GLU A 271 -9.75 20.60 18.17
C GLU A 271 -10.85 19.54 18.10
N ASN A 272 -11.87 19.75 17.26
CA ASN A 272 -12.94 18.76 17.07
C ASN A 272 -12.42 17.51 16.37
N MET A 273 -11.62 17.67 15.32
CA MET A 273 -10.95 16.57 14.63
C MET A 273 -10.02 15.80 15.58
N VAL A 274 -9.28 16.50 16.45
CA VAL A 274 -8.41 15.88 17.46
C VAL A 274 -9.21 15.02 18.43
N LYS A 275 -10.37 15.49 18.90
CA LYS A 275 -11.27 14.69 19.76
C LYS A 275 -11.73 13.42 19.06
N GLN A 276 -12.20 13.52 17.82
CA GLN A 276 -12.64 12.38 17.01
C GLN A 276 -11.50 11.38 16.75
N ILE A 277 -10.30 11.87 16.44
CA ILE A 277 -9.11 11.02 16.26
C ILE A 277 -8.77 10.28 17.55
N ASN A 278 -8.82 10.96 18.70
CA ASN A 278 -8.55 10.34 19.99
C ASN A 278 -9.57 9.25 20.31
N GLU A 279 -10.86 9.54 20.17
CA GLU A 279 -11.93 8.58 20.40
C GLU A 279 -11.79 7.36 19.47
N PHE A 280 -11.63 7.60 18.17
CA PHE A 280 -11.41 6.53 17.19
C PHE A 280 -10.20 5.67 17.56
N THR A 281 -9.09 6.29 17.98
CA THR A 281 -7.89 5.55 18.37
C THR A 281 -8.11 4.67 19.58
N LEU A 282 -8.81 5.16 20.61
CA LEU A 282 -8.99 4.43 21.86
C LEU A 282 -10.06 3.32 21.75
N THR A 283 -11.02 3.48 20.86
CA THR A 283 -12.17 2.58 20.71
C THR A 283 -12.04 1.58 19.56
N SER A 284 -11.18 1.86 18.57
CA SER A 284 -11.07 1.00 17.38
C SER A 284 -10.60 -0.41 17.73
N PRO A 285 -11.28 -1.47 17.24
CA PRO A 285 -10.83 -2.85 17.42
C PRO A 285 -9.52 -3.13 16.67
N TYR A 286 -9.20 -2.35 15.64
CA TYR A 286 -7.93 -2.46 14.90
C TYR A 286 -6.72 -1.95 15.70
N ASN A 287 -6.95 -1.26 16.82
CA ASN A 287 -5.91 -0.85 17.77
C ASN A 287 -5.74 -1.86 18.94
N ARG A 288 -6.16 -3.11 18.76
CA ARG A 288 -6.04 -4.16 19.77
C ARG A 288 -5.49 -5.45 19.18
N ILE A 289 -4.89 -6.26 20.04
CA ILE A 289 -4.38 -7.60 19.72
C ILE A 289 -5.24 -8.61 20.47
N SER A 290 -6.17 -9.25 19.76
CA SER A 290 -7.10 -10.25 20.30
C SER A 290 -6.37 -11.41 20.98
N GLU A 291 -5.27 -11.84 20.36
CA GLU A 291 -4.46 -12.99 20.77
C GLU A 291 -3.69 -12.75 22.07
N LEU A 292 -3.60 -11.48 22.51
CA LEU A 292 -2.87 -11.07 23.72
C LEU A 292 -3.81 -10.38 24.71
N ASN A 293 -4.88 -11.09 25.12
CA ASN A 293 -5.86 -10.58 26.10
C ASN A 293 -6.40 -9.19 25.74
N ASN A 294 -6.60 -8.94 24.44
CA ASN A 294 -7.13 -7.69 23.91
C ASN A 294 -6.28 -6.45 24.27
N ILE A 295 -4.95 -6.62 24.41
CA ILE A 295 -4.03 -5.51 24.69
C ILE A 295 -4.14 -4.43 23.62
N ARG A 296 -4.25 -3.17 24.06
CA ARG A 296 -4.22 -1.99 23.20
C ARG A 296 -2.82 -1.74 22.66
N ILE A 297 -2.68 -1.47 21.36
CA ILE A 297 -1.39 -1.25 20.71
C ILE A 297 -0.88 0.18 20.98
N PHE A 298 -1.70 1.17 20.65
CA PHE A 298 -1.37 2.59 20.73
C PHE A 298 -2.23 3.33 21.76
N ASP A 299 -1.61 4.24 22.52
CA ASP A 299 -2.34 5.20 23.35
C ASP A 299 -2.80 6.41 22.52
N ALA A 300 -3.53 7.34 23.15
CA ALA A 300 -4.03 8.54 22.49
C ALA A 300 -2.91 9.30 21.74
N PRO A 301 -3.13 9.65 20.46
CA PRO A 301 -2.11 10.22 19.61
C PRO A 301 -1.76 11.65 19.98
N LEU A 302 -0.58 12.08 19.54
CA LEU A 302 -0.26 13.50 19.40
C LEU A 302 -0.60 13.96 18.00
N ILE A 303 -1.26 15.11 17.87
CA ILE A 303 -1.59 15.71 16.57
C ILE A 303 -0.82 17.01 16.42
N GLY A 304 -0.20 17.19 15.26
CA GLY A 304 0.53 18.38 14.86
C GLY A 304 0.10 18.82 13.47
N VAL A 305 0.08 20.12 13.23
CA VAL A 305 -0.34 20.71 11.95
C VAL A 305 0.79 21.57 11.42
N ALA A 306 1.16 21.32 10.16
CA ALA A 306 2.02 22.22 9.40
C ALA A 306 1.20 22.92 8.31
N GLN A 307 1.57 24.17 8.00
CA GLN A 307 1.05 24.85 6.83
C GLN A 307 1.71 24.29 5.58
N ALA A 308 0.96 24.05 4.50
CA ALA A 308 1.52 23.49 3.25
C ALA A 308 2.60 24.39 2.63
N ARG A 309 2.59 25.68 2.98
CA ARG A 309 3.58 26.69 2.59
C ARG A 309 4.81 26.78 3.50
N ASP A 310 4.94 25.94 4.52
CA ASP A 310 6.11 26.00 5.41
C ASP A 310 7.41 25.78 4.60
N PRO A 311 8.40 26.69 4.66
CA PRO A 311 9.60 26.63 3.83
C PRO A 311 10.46 25.40 4.11
N LEU A 312 10.30 24.74 5.26
CA LEU A 312 11.02 23.51 5.58
C LEU A 312 10.64 22.35 4.65
N PHE A 313 9.45 22.33 4.04
CA PHE A 313 9.10 21.31 3.05
C PHE A 313 10.02 21.36 1.83
N LEU A 314 10.40 22.56 1.37
CA LEU A 314 11.36 22.71 0.26
C LEU A 314 12.76 22.24 0.67
N LYS A 315 13.17 22.49 1.92
CA LYS A 315 14.47 22.01 2.43
C LYS A 315 14.60 20.48 2.43
N LEU A 316 13.50 19.73 2.46
CA LEU A 316 13.55 18.26 2.37
C LEU A 316 14.04 17.76 1.01
N LYS A 317 13.98 18.60 -0.04
CA LYS A 317 14.51 18.28 -1.36
C LYS A 317 16.04 18.36 -1.42
N ASP A 318 16.68 18.94 -0.41
CA ASP A 318 18.14 18.92 -0.31
C ASP A 318 18.62 17.48 -0.06
N SER A 319 19.57 17.03 -0.89
CA SER A 319 20.18 15.70 -0.80
C SER A 319 20.89 15.42 0.54
N THR A 320 21.33 16.48 1.23
CA THR A 320 21.94 16.44 2.57
C THR A 320 20.91 16.27 3.68
N VAL A 321 19.64 16.61 3.42
CA VAL A 321 18.54 16.53 4.40
C VAL A 321 17.71 15.27 4.19
N VAL A 322 17.07 15.13 3.03
CA VAL A 322 16.35 13.90 2.64
C VAL A 322 16.78 13.47 1.26
N ASP A 323 16.16 14.00 0.21
CA ASP A 323 16.36 13.56 -1.17
C ASP A 323 15.69 14.52 -2.17
N PRO A 324 16.29 14.85 -3.32
CA PRO A 324 15.68 15.70 -4.36
C PRO A 324 14.34 15.18 -4.90
N ARG A 325 14.09 13.86 -4.78
CA ARG A 325 12.82 13.23 -5.17
C ARG A 325 11.69 13.49 -4.19
N HIS A 326 11.98 14.07 -3.01
CA HIS A 326 10.96 14.45 -2.04
C HIS A 326 9.96 15.43 -2.68
N LEU A 327 8.67 15.18 -2.43
CA LEU A 327 7.59 15.99 -2.94
C LEU A 327 7.02 16.86 -1.82
N THR A 328 6.93 18.16 -2.08
CA THR A 328 6.25 19.13 -1.23
C THR A 328 4.74 18.86 -1.17
N PRO A 329 4.03 19.40 -0.16
CA PRO A 329 2.58 19.23 -0.06
C PRO A 329 1.82 19.65 -1.34
N LYS A 330 2.25 20.75 -1.98
CA LYS A 330 1.64 21.25 -3.22
C LYS A 330 1.96 20.36 -4.45
N GLU A 331 3.13 19.72 -4.51
CA GLU A 331 3.44 18.76 -5.58
C GLU A 331 2.66 17.44 -5.43
N TRP A 332 2.30 17.07 -4.20
CA TRP A 332 1.38 15.97 -3.91
C TRP A 332 -0.06 16.30 -4.29
N MET A 333 -0.53 17.49 -3.91
CA MET A 333 -1.89 17.97 -4.14
C MET A 333 -1.85 19.50 -4.30
N PRO A 334 -2.10 20.06 -5.49
CA PRO A 334 -2.02 21.51 -5.74
C PRO A 334 -2.85 22.36 -4.76
N GLU A 335 -3.99 21.85 -4.31
CA GLU A 335 -4.91 22.48 -3.36
C GLU A 335 -4.47 22.34 -1.89
N ALA A 336 -3.30 21.78 -1.62
CA ALA A 336 -2.81 21.59 -0.26
C ALA A 336 -2.69 22.92 0.49
N LYS A 337 -3.38 23.00 1.63
CA LYS A 337 -3.32 24.16 2.54
C LYS A 337 -2.65 23.81 3.87
N SER A 338 -2.87 22.60 4.37
CA SER A 338 -2.19 22.13 5.58
C SER A 338 -1.85 20.65 5.52
N VAL A 339 -0.96 20.23 6.41
CA VAL A 339 -0.55 18.83 6.62
C VAL A 339 -0.82 18.50 8.08
N ILE A 340 -1.68 17.51 8.31
CA ILE A 340 -1.92 16.95 9.63
C ILE A 340 -0.97 15.78 9.80
N SER A 341 -0.08 15.86 10.78
CA SER A 341 0.80 14.76 11.19
C SER A 341 0.37 14.26 12.56
N TYR A 342 0.54 12.97 12.81
CA TYR A 342 0.27 12.39 14.10
C TYR A 342 1.35 11.41 14.55
N PHE A 343 1.51 11.29 15.86
CA PHE A 343 2.32 10.27 16.51
C PHE A 343 1.43 9.38 17.37
N LEU A 344 1.50 8.08 17.12
CA LEU A 344 0.81 7.02 17.86
C LEU A 344 1.81 6.39 18.85
N PRO A 345 1.82 6.80 20.13
CA PRO A 345 2.70 6.22 21.13
C PRO A 345 2.31 4.76 21.42
N PHE A 346 3.29 3.86 21.56
CA PHE A 346 3.02 2.51 22.03
C PHE A 346 2.49 2.53 23.47
N SER A 347 1.47 1.71 23.73
CA SER A 347 0.91 1.55 25.07
C SER A 347 1.94 1.03 26.06
N SER A 348 1.70 1.25 27.36
CA SER A 348 2.54 0.66 28.41
C SER A 348 2.61 -0.87 28.30
N ALA A 349 1.49 -1.52 27.96
CA ALA A 349 1.43 -2.97 27.76
C ALA A 349 2.35 -3.44 26.63
N ILE A 350 2.32 -2.76 25.47
CA ILE A 350 3.24 -3.06 24.37
C ILE A 350 4.69 -2.84 24.78
N ARG A 351 5.01 -1.70 25.41
CA ARG A 351 6.40 -1.42 25.83
C ARG A 351 6.92 -2.46 26.84
N ASN A 352 6.07 -2.91 27.77
CA ASN A 352 6.43 -3.94 28.73
C ASN A 352 6.58 -5.32 28.08
N LEU A 353 5.76 -5.63 27.07
CA LEU A 353 5.88 -6.86 26.29
C LEU A 353 7.28 -6.99 25.68
N PHE A 354 7.77 -5.93 25.04
CA PHE A 354 9.11 -5.89 24.43
C PHE A 354 10.27 -5.90 25.44
N LYS A 355 10.02 -5.65 26.73
CA LYS A 355 11.02 -5.79 27.79
C LYS A 355 11.14 -7.23 28.29
N ASN A 356 10.06 -8.01 28.21
CA ASN A 356 10.04 -9.39 28.68
C ASN A 356 10.52 -10.36 27.58
N LYS A 357 11.74 -10.89 27.71
CA LYS A 357 12.36 -11.77 26.71
C LYS A 357 11.73 -13.18 26.63
N ASN A 358 10.90 -13.57 27.60
CA ASN A 358 10.41 -14.95 27.73
C ASN A 358 9.15 -15.26 26.90
N SER A 359 8.62 -14.29 26.13
CA SER A 359 7.35 -14.44 25.42
C SER A 359 7.49 -14.21 23.91
N VAL A 360 8.33 -15.03 23.27
CA VAL A 360 8.61 -15.01 21.82
C VAL A 360 7.32 -15.06 20.97
N SER A 361 6.35 -15.90 21.35
CA SER A 361 5.05 -15.98 20.67
C SER A 361 4.27 -14.66 20.76
N SER A 362 4.21 -14.05 21.95
CA SER A 362 3.51 -12.78 22.13
C SER A 362 4.18 -11.61 21.42
N LEU A 363 5.52 -11.61 21.37
CA LEU A 363 6.29 -10.63 20.62
C LEU A 363 6.01 -10.70 19.13
N LYS A 364 5.84 -11.91 18.58
CA LYS A 364 5.51 -12.12 17.17
C LYS A 364 4.18 -11.46 16.80
N TRP A 365 3.12 -11.72 17.58
CA TRP A 365 1.79 -11.12 17.34
C TRP A 365 1.80 -9.59 17.43
N ALA A 366 2.47 -9.04 18.45
CA ALA A 366 2.61 -7.59 18.57
C ALA A 366 3.41 -6.99 17.42
N TYR A 367 4.49 -7.65 17.02
CA TYR A 367 5.34 -7.20 15.92
C TYR A 367 4.60 -7.18 14.58
N GLU A 368 3.88 -8.26 14.23
CA GLU A 368 3.09 -8.35 13.00
C GLU A 368 2.05 -7.22 12.92
N LYS A 369 1.28 -6.99 14.00
CA LYS A 369 0.25 -5.94 14.00
C LYS A 369 0.84 -4.54 13.94
N ILE A 370 1.98 -4.30 14.60
CA ILE A 370 2.67 -3.01 14.61
C ILE A 370 3.34 -2.72 13.27
N GLU A 371 3.98 -3.71 12.64
CA GLU A 371 4.72 -3.52 11.39
C GLU A 371 3.83 -3.46 10.16
N ASN A 372 2.70 -4.16 10.17
CA ASN A 372 1.77 -4.18 9.03
C ASN A 372 1.11 -2.81 8.75
N MET A 373 1.39 -1.76 9.55
CA MET A 373 0.87 -0.40 9.39
C MET A 373 -0.67 -0.33 9.31
N SER A 374 -1.37 -1.41 9.69
CA SER A 374 -2.81 -1.57 9.48
C SER A 374 -3.58 -0.46 10.19
N PHE A 375 -3.27 -0.23 11.46
CA PHE A 375 -3.93 0.81 12.24
C PHE A 375 -3.52 2.22 11.79
N VAL A 376 -2.24 2.45 11.46
CA VAL A 376 -1.74 3.75 10.94
C VAL A 376 -2.51 4.13 9.66
N ASN A 377 -2.60 3.21 8.71
CA ASN A 377 -3.33 3.43 7.46
C ASN A 377 -4.84 3.61 7.70
N THR A 378 -5.41 2.87 8.65
CA THR A 378 -6.82 2.98 9.04
C THR A 378 -7.13 4.35 9.64
N LEU A 379 -6.25 4.87 10.51
CA LEU A 379 -6.39 6.21 11.07
C LEU A 379 -6.27 7.29 9.98
N CYS A 380 -5.31 7.17 9.05
CA CYS A 380 -5.23 8.09 7.90
C CYS A 380 -6.52 8.10 7.08
N LYS A 381 -7.10 6.93 6.80
CA LYS A 381 -8.38 6.82 6.07
C LYS A 381 -9.54 7.44 6.86
N PHE A 382 -9.57 7.25 8.18
CA PHE A 382 -10.56 7.89 9.06
C PHE A 382 -10.45 9.42 8.99
N ILE A 383 -9.25 9.98 9.11
CA ILE A 383 -9.03 11.42 9.01
C ILE A 383 -9.44 11.92 7.61
N SER A 384 -9.02 11.22 6.54
CA SER A 384 -9.39 11.55 5.15
C SER A 384 -10.91 11.60 4.95
N LYS A 385 -11.64 10.64 5.51
CA LYS A 385 -13.11 10.61 5.49
C LYS A 385 -13.71 11.86 6.16
N ASN A 386 -13.27 12.20 7.38
CA ASN A 386 -13.76 13.39 8.09
C ASN A 386 -13.44 14.68 7.32
N ILE A 387 -12.26 14.78 6.69
CA ILE A 387 -11.93 15.91 5.81
C ILE A 387 -12.90 16.00 4.64
N GLY A 388 -13.24 14.86 4.03
CA GLY A 388 -14.26 14.78 2.98
C GLY A 388 -15.65 15.22 3.44
N GLU A 389 -16.07 14.82 4.64
CA GLU A 389 -17.34 15.23 5.26
C GLU A 389 -17.40 16.75 5.51
N MET A 390 -16.24 17.39 5.73
CA MET A 390 -16.09 18.85 5.83
C MET A 390 -15.99 19.56 4.46
N GLY A 391 -16.10 18.83 3.35
CA GLY A 391 -15.97 19.36 1.98
C GLY A 391 -14.54 19.60 1.52
N GLY A 392 -13.55 19.12 2.28
CA GLY A 392 -12.13 19.18 1.92
C GLY A 392 -11.70 17.97 1.09
N ILE A 393 -10.59 18.13 0.36
CA ILE A 393 -9.89 17.01 -0.28
C ILE A 393 -8.61 16.71 0.48
N SER A 394 -8.17 15.45 0.37
CA SER A 394 -6.97 14.99 1.05
C SER A 394 -6.22 13.93 0.25
N VAL A 395 -4.91 13.85 0.51
CA VAL A 395 -4.02 12.83 -0.01
C VAL A 395 -3.28 12.21 1.17
N ILE A 396 -3.22 10.87 1.20
CA ILE A 396 -2.43 10.10 2.15
C ILE A 396 -1.19 9.61 1.41
N PRO A 397 -0.02 10.26 1.57
CA PRO A 397 1.16 9.94 0.78
C PRO A 397 1.58 8.48 0.94
N SER A 398 1.61 7.94 2.16
CA SER A 398 2.12 6.59 2.47
C SER A 398 1.42 5.43 1.73
N ILE A 399 0.16 5.62 1.32
CA ILE A 399 -0.62 4.61 0.59
C ILE A 399 -0.92 5.03 -0.86
N SER A 400 -0.37 6.16 -1.30
CA SER A 400 -0.53 6.64 -2.66
C SER A 400 0.36 5.83 -3.61
N PRO A 401 -0.10 5.50 -4.83
CA PRO A 401 0.75 4.92 -5.87
C PRO A 401 1.97 5.78 -6.23
N ARG A 402 1.93 7.10 -5.93
CA ARG A 402 3.05 8.02 -6.15
C ARG A 402 4.14 7.91 -5.07
N PHE A 403 3.90 7.18 -3.98
CA PHE A 403 4.89 6.98 -2.93
C PHE A 403 6.00 6.07 -3.41
N THR A 404 7.24 6.51 -3.25
CA THR A 404 8.40 5.74 -3.67
C THR A 404 9.49 5.80 -2.61
N VAL A 405 10.20 4.69 -2.48
CA VAL A 405 11.41 4.58 -1.67
C VAL A 405 12.53 4.11 -2.60
N LYS A 406 13.64 4.85 -2.67
CA LYS A 406 14.87 4.34 -3.30
C LYS A 406 16.06 4.67 -2.40
N ASN A 407 16.99 3.74 -2.27
CA ASN A 407 18.17 3.87 -1.40
C ASN A 407 17.78 4.26 0.04
N TYR A 408 16.73 3.62 0.57
CA TYR A 408 16.18 3.86 1.92
C TYR A 408 15.66 5.29 2.17
N LYS A 409 15.55 6.12 1.13
CA LYS A 409 15.00 7.48 1.17
C LYS A 409 13.64 7.50 0.47
N SER A 410 12.62 7.92 1.19
CA SER A 410 11.25 8.07 0.67
C SER A 410 11.03 9.47 0.09
N ASN A 411 10.16 9.56 -0.93
CA ASN A 411 9.70 10.86 -1.44
C ASN A 411 8.67 11.56 -0.51
N TRP A 412 8.37 10.96 0.63
CA TRP A 412 7.62 11.54 1.73
C TRP A 412 8.11 10.96 3.06
N SER A 413 8.69 11.79 3.93
CA SER A 413 9.41 11.32 5.13
C SER A 413 8.67 11.68 6.41
N GLU A 414 7.91 10.72 6.96
CA GLU A 414 7.02 10.93 8.12
C GLU A 414 7.69 11.60 9.32
N LYS A 415 8.94 11.25 9.64
CA LYS A 415 9.69 11.88 10.74
C LYS A 415 9.99 13.36 10.52
N HIS A 416 10.29 13.75 9.28
CA HIS A 416 10.54 15.14 8.95
C HIS A 416 9.23 15.92 8.90
N ILE A 417 8.15 15.30 8.42
CA ILE A 417 6.82 15.91 8.44
C ILE A 417 6.40 16.19 9.90
N ALA A 418 6.58 15.21 10.78
CA ALA A 418 6.30 15.38 12.20
C ALA A 418 7.15 16.48 12.86
N PHE A 419 8.42 16.62 12.48
CA PHE A 419 9.26 17.75 12.89
C PHE A 419 8.70 19.10 12.41
N ILE A 420 8.28 19.20 11.14
CA ILE A 420 7.71 20.43 10.60
C ILE A 420 6.38 20.75 11.30
N SER A 421 5.55 19.73 11.57
CA SER A 421 4.25 19.83 12.24
C SER A 421 4.31 20.08 13.76
N GLY A 422 5.50 20.27 14.36
CA GLY A 422 5.61 20.62 15.78
C GLY A 422 5.54 19.44 16.76
N LEU A 423 5.63 18.19 16.29
CA LEU A 423 5.48 17.02 17.15
C LEU A 423 6.74 16.68 17.96
N GLY A 424 7.93 17.08 17.50
CA GLY A 424 9.18 16.72 18.16
C GLY A 424 10.44 16.90 17.32
N THR A 425 11.57 16.47 17.84
CA THR A 425 12.89 16.62 17.20
C THR A 425 13.55 15.27 16.95
N LEU A 426 14.56 15.23 16.09
CA LEU A 426 15.29 14.01 15.78
C LEU A 426 16.26 13.63 16.91
N SER A 427 16.61 12.34 16.97
CA SER A 427 17.64 11.78 17.84
C SER A 427 18.92 11.46 17.08
N LEU A 428 19.98 11.05 17.81
CA LEU A 428 21.23 10.56 17.22
C LEU A 428 21.02 9.43 16.20
N ASN A 429 20.10 8.50 16.47
CA ASN A 429 19.73 7.43 15.53
C ASN A 429 18.68 7.84 14.49
N LYS A 430 18.42 9.16 14.33
CA LYS A 430 17.51 9.74 13.33
C LYS A 430 16.05 9.30 13.48
N THR A 431 15.62 8.89 14.67
CA THR A 431 14.23 8.68 15.07
C THR A 431 13.65 9.99 15.62
N LEU A 432 12.33 10.16 15.60
CA LEU A 432 11.68 11.32 16.21
C LEU A 432 11.45 11.08 17.72
N ILE A 433 11.87 12.02 18.57
CA ILE A 433 11.48 12.10 19.98
C ILE A 433 10.35 13.12 20.08
N THR A 434 9.21 12.73 20.63
CA THR A 434 8.08 13.61 20.91
C THR A 434 7.94 13.88 22.40
N LYS A 435 6.97 14.71 22.82
CA LYS A 435 6.60 14.84 24.24
C LYS A 435 6.16 13.51 24.89
N ARG A 436 5.77 12.51 24.10
CA ARG A 436 5.45 11.15 24.56
C ARG A 436 6.55 10.13 24.23
N GLY A 437 7.77 10.60 23.98
CA GLY A 437 8.92 9.78 23.66
C GLY A 437 9.02 9.38 22.19
N CYS A 438 9.85 8.39 21.90
CA CYS A 438 10.15 7.91 20.55
C CYS A 438 9.51 6.55 20.22
N ALA A 439 8.94 5.84 21.21
CA ALA A 439 8.32 4.53 21.04
C ALA A 439 6.91 4.68 20.44
N GLY A 440 6.80 4.49 19.13
CA GLY A 440 5.52 4.58 18.45
C GLY A 440 5.64 4.60 16.93
N ARG A 441 4.54 5.01 16.29
CA ARG A 441 4.42 5.13 14.84
C ARG A 441 3.98 6.52 14.43
N LEU A 442 4.35 6.91 13.22
CA LEU A 442 4.01 8.20 12.63
C LEU A 442 3.12 7.99 11.43
N GLY A 443 2.28 8.98 11.16
CA GLY A 443 1.58 9.10 9.90
C GLY A 443 1.23 10.55 9.63
N SER A 444 0.84 10.82 8.39
CA SER A 444 0.42 12.15 7.99
C SER A 444 -0.56 12.10 6.82
N ILE A 445 -1.29 13.21 6.68
CA ILE A 445 -2.24 13.44 5.62
C ILE A 445 -2.17 14.90 5.18
N ILE A 446 -2.18 15.10 3.87
CA ILE A 446 -2.18 16.42 3.23
C ILE A 446 -3.64 16.79 2.97
N VAL A 447 -4.06 17.99 3.34
CA VAL A 447 -5.47 18.41 3.27
C VAL A 447 -5.62 19.81 2.65
N SER A 448 -6.76 20.04 1.99
CA SER A 448 -7.09 21.35 1.41
C SER A 448 -7.72 22.33 2.41
N ILE A 449 -7.96 21.89 3.64
CA ILE A 449 -8.52 22.71 4.72
C ILE A 449 -7.38 23.49 5.39
N PRO A 450 -7.51 24.82 5.59
CA PRO A 450 -6.45 25.66 6.15
C PRO A 450 -6.45 25.62 7.68
N TYR A 451 -5.95 24.54 8.29
CA TYR A 451 -5.81 24.47 9.74
C TYR A 451 -4.63 25.31 10.25
N LYS A 452 -4.82 25.96 11.40
CA LYS A 452 -3.75 26.71 12.09
C LYS A 452 -2.56 25.80 12.42
N ALA A 453 -1.35 26.25 12.10
CA ALA A 453 -0.13 25.50 12.40
C ALA A 453 0.08 25.34 13.90
N THR A 454 0.58 24.17 14.29
CA THR A 454 1.06 23.92 15.64
C THR A 454 2.39 24.65 15.85
N LYS A 455 2.50 25.42 16.94
CA LYS A 455 3.75 26.10 17.29
C LYS A 455 4.82 25.08 17.66
N ARG A 456 5.98 25.13 16.98
CA ARG A 456 7.16 24.34 17.34
C ARG A 456 7.71 24.83 18.68
N ALA A 457 7.90 23.92 19.64
CA ALA A 457 8.47 24.21 20.96
C ALA A 457 10.02 24.06 20.99
N TYR A 458 10.63 24.02 19.81
CA TYR A 458 12.04 23.77 19.57
C TYR A 458 12.50 24.58 18.35
N SER A 459 13.81 24.82 18.27
CA SER A 459 14.45 25.52 17.16
C SER A 459 15.46 24.64 16.43
N GLY A 460 16.15 23.76 17.16
CA GLY A 460 17.13 22.83 16.62
C GLY A 460 16.53 21.47 16.28
N VAL A 461 17.19 20.79 15.34
CA VAL A 461 16.77 19.48 14.83
C VAL A 461 16.96 18.36 15.87
N TYR A 462 17.73 18.60 16.94
CA TYR A 462 18.09 17.61 17.95
C TYR A 462 17.76 18.02 19.38
N ASP A 463 16.93 19.06 19.59
CA ASP A 463 16.73 19.68 20.93
C ASP A 463 16.22 18.73 22.00
N TYR A 464 15.49 17.67 21.65
CA TYR A 464 14.99 16.67 22.62
C TYR A 464 15.96 15.49 22.80
N CYS A 465 17.07 15.45 22.06
CA CYS A 465 18.08 14.42 22.20
C CYS A 465 19.19 14.88 23.14
N ASN A 466 19.29 14.27 24.33
CA ASN A 466 20.37 14.55 25.27
C ASN A 466 21.73 13.89 24.92
N SER A 467 21.83 13.26 23.75
CA SER A 467 23.02 12.57 23.27
C SER A 467 23.60 11.50 24.23
N CYS A 468 22.75 10.84 25.02
CA CYS A 468 23.16 9.79 25.97
C CYS A 468 23.85 8.57 25.34
N GLY A 469 23.70 8.35 24.03
CA GLY A 469 24.33 7.23 23.32
C GLY A 469 23.69 5.86 23.56
N SER A 470 22.62 5.75 24.38
CA SER A 470 21.98 4.46 24.66
C SER A 470 21.51 3.75 23.37
N CYS A 471 21.12 4.49 22.33
CA CYS A 471 20.68 3.91 21.05
C CYS A 471 21.82 3.21 20.31
N ILE A 472 23.06 3.66 20.52
CA ILE A 472 24.27 3.04 19.98
C ILE A 472 24.55 1.74 20.75
N GLN A 473 24.47 1.79 22.08
CA GLN A 473 24.78 0.66 22.96
C GLN A 473 23.82 -0.52 22.77
N ILE A 474 22.52 -0.25 22.60
CA ILE A 474 21.51 -1.31 22.46
C ILE A 474 21.36 -1.82 21.03
N CYS A 475 22.09 -1.26 20.05
CA CYS A 475 21.98 -1.65 18.65
C CYS A 475 22.64 -3.04 18.46
N PRO A 476 21.87 -4.11 18.23
CA PRO A 476 22.44 -5.46 18.13
C PRO A 476 23.29 -5.67 16.88
N HIS A 477 23.24 -4.73 15.93
CA HIS A 477 23.94 -4.80 14.65
C HIS A 477 25.02 -3.71 14.51
N HIS A 478 25.24 -2.91 15.56
CA HIS A 478 26.20 -1.80 15.58
C HIS A 478 26.09 -0.82 14.38
N VAL A 479 24.88 -0.71 13.79
CA VAL A 479 24.59 0.15 12.63
C VAL A 479 24.57 1.63 13.01
N ILE A 480 24.39 1.95 14.29
CA ILE A 480 24.33 3.32 14.79
C ILE A 480 25.73 3.71 15.28
N GLY A 481 26.47 4.50 14.52
CA GLY A 481 27.79 5.03 14.90
C GLY A 481 27.74 6.53 15.25
N ARG A 482 28.67 6.99 16.11
CA ARG A 482 28.87 8.43 16.43
C ARG A 482 29.20 9.27 15.18
N TYR A 483 29.89 8.66 14.22
CA TYR A 483 30.33 9.28 12.96
C TYR A 483 29.94 8.41 11.76
N ASN A 484 28.65 8.09 11.60
CA ASN A 484 28.04 7.65 10.34
C ASN A 484 28.89 6.64 9.51
N LYS A 485 29.51 5.64 10.16
CA LYS A 485 30.28 4.57 9.51
C LYS A 485 29.66 3.24 9.88
N GLY A 486 28.76 2.79 9.01
CA GLY A 486 28.21 1.45 9.00
C GLY A 486 27.56 1.24 7.64
N ASN A 487 28.28 0.61 6.71
CA ASN A 487 27.82 0.27 5.35
C ASN A 487 26.66 -0.76 5.33
N ILE A 488 26.05 -1.05 6.49
CA ILE A 488 25.02 -2.07 6.66
C ILE A 488 23.72 -1.37 7.04
N SER A 489 22.70 -1.49 6.18
CA SER A 489 21.38 -0.91 6.44
C SER A 489 20.66 -1.64 7.58
N CYS A 490 20.07 -0.88 8.50
CA CYS A 490 19.22 -1.41 9.57
C CYS A 490 18.02 -2.20 9.02
N THR A 491 17.61 -1.99 7.76
CA THR A 491 16.48 -2.70 7.12
C THR A 491 16.68 -4.21 6.98
N ASN A 492 17.93 -4.68 7.02
CA ASN A 492 18.21 -6.12 6.95
C ASN A 492 17.86 -6.83 8.26
N PHE A 493 17.56 -6.06 9.30
CA PHE A 493 17.29 -6.56 10.62
C PHE A 493 15.98 -5.97 11.13
N LEU A 494 14.95 -6.80 11.25
CA LEU A 494 13.63 -6.50 11.79
C LEU A 494 13.71 -6.04 13.27
N CYS A 495 14.24 -4.83 13.53
CA CYS A 495 14.70 -4.40 14.86
C CYS A 495 14.09 -3.06 15.27
N GLN A 496 13.12 -3.10 16.20
CA GLN A 496 12.56 -1.90 16.86
C GLN A 496 13.26 -1.53 18.18
N LYS A 497 14.36 -2.20 18.52
CA LYS A 497 15.05 -1.99 19.80
C LYS A 497 15.52 -0.55 19.99
N CYS A 498 15.81 0.18 18.93
CA CYS A 498 16.28 1.56 19.04
C CYS A 498 15.18 2.58 19.43
N GLN A 499 13.91 2.15 19.54
CA GLN A 499 12.80 2.93 20.08
C GLN A 499 12.37 2.49 21.49
N LEU A 500 12.74 1.26 21.88
CA LEU A 500 12.29 0.61 23.10
C LEU A 500 13.46 0.49 24.08
N SER A 501 13.19 0.50 25.39
CA SER A 501 14.25 0.42 26.42
C SER A 501 15.29 1.57 26.35
N MET A 502 14.89 2.72 25.80
CA MET A 502 15.69 3.94 25.70
C MET A 502 15.26 4.97 26.74
N PRO A 503 16.14 5.89 27.22
CA PRO A 503 15.73 6.99 28.09
C PRO A 503 14.62 7.88 27.51
N CYS A 504 14.58 7.98 26.18
CA CYS A 504 13.55 8.71 25.43
C CYS A 504 12.36 7.84 24.98
N GLU A 505 12.22 6.59 25.47
CA GLU A 505 11.18 5.64 25.05
C GLU A 505 9.76 6.27 25.14
N TYR A 506 9.42 6.88 26.27
CA TYR A 506 8.05 7.37 26.55
C TYR A 506 7.97 8.83 27.01
N LYS A 507 9.09 9.56 26.98
CA LYS A 507 9.18 10.97 27.36
C LYS A 507 10.35 11.66 26.68
N ILE A 508 10.37 12.99 26.74
CA ILE A 508 11.59 13.77 26.49
C ILE A 508 12.56 13.48 27.65
N PRO A 509 13.82 13.08 27.38
CA PRO A 509 14.79 12.87 28.44
C PRO A 509 15.12 14.21 29.10
N LEU A 510 15.02 14.28 30.43
CA LEU A 510 15.50 15.43 31.21
C LEU A 510 17.05 15.44 31.18
N GLU A 511 17.69 16.61 31.05
CA GLU A 511 19.16 16.74 30.94
C GLU A 511 19.88 16.04 32.11
N ALA A 512 21.05 15.42 31.92
CA ALA A 512 22.31 16.12 31.71
C ALA A 512 22.96 15.80 30.37
N ARG A 513 23.35 16.84 29.63
CA ARG A 513 24.52 16.78 28.75
C ARG A 513 25.72 16.38 29.61
N LYS A 514 25.98 15.08 29.80
CA LYS A 514 27.32 14.67 30.19
C LYS A 514 28.20 15.01 28.99
N LYS A 515 29.08 16.01 29.15
CA LYS A 515 30.32 16.09 28.36
C LYS A 515 30.96 14.72 28.49
N ILE A 516 30.77 13.85 27.49
CA ILE A 516 31.58 12.65 27.40
C ILE A 516 32.93 13.18 26.94
N ALA A 517 33.86 13.26 27.89
CA ALA A 517 35.20 13.76 27.69
C ALA A 517 35.94 12.87 26.67
N ARG A 518 36.57 13.54 25.70
CA ARG A 518 37.50 13.05 24.66
C ARG A 518 36.94 12.09 23.61
#